data_AF-A0A813IZB2-F1
#
_entry.id   AF-A0A813IZB2-F1
#
_cell.length_a   1.000
_cell.length_b   1.000
_cell.length_c   1.000
_cell.angle_alpha   90.00
_cell.angle_beta   90.00
_cell.angle_gamma   90.00
#
_symmetry.space_group_name_H-M   'P 1'
#
loop_
_entity.id
_entity.type
_entity.pdbx_description
1 polymer ?
#
loop_
_entity_poly.entity_id
_entity_poly.type
_entity_poly.pdbx_seq_one_letter_code
_entity_poly.pdbx_strand_id
1 'polypeptide(L)'
;MAMRRLSFLLLLPVAIANEAALGVSAAHSPREASAKDVAAINLDEAALPETSTPMPSSPPAILQSIANALTYELNNTPYQWAIALLAAIFGFVMVFDGDLCFKWILVSGVFIVTYILAMNQVSAIWDLSYNSPLRQVVGLEAGAVAAYCAFRGIEGVQIVVGVILGMAVAHQSLLLLVAQGAGVLVTDKRATVAYFSVFVLGMVMVFRSKGLTKVLAVLSPAVGGALIVSALAFAVTELWVQGLLSSVESALPGLTPQSGTWF
;
A
#
# COMPACT_ATOMS: atom_id res chain seq x y z
N MET A 1 -9.83 30.95 23.95
CA MET A 1 -10.97 30.00 23.99
C MET A 1 -10.74 28.83 23.01
N ALA A 2 -9.62 28.11 23.14
CA ALA A 2 -9.12 27.16 22.11
C ALA A 2 -8.60 25.82 22.68
N MET A 3 -9.13 25.36 23.82
CA MET A 3 -8.62 24.17 24.53
C MET A 3 -9.61 23.02 24.70
N ARG A 4 -10.82 23.08 24.12
CA ARG A 4 -11.86 22.05 24.31
C ARG A 4 -12.07 21.07 23.14
N ARG A 5 -11.31 21.17 22.05
CA ARG A 5 -11.45 20.28 20.87
C ARG A 5 -10.44 19.12 20.80
N LEU A 6 -9.47 19.04 21.72
CA LEU A 6 -8.41 18.02 21.63
C LEU A 6 -8.83 16.62 22.13
N SER A 7 -9.90 16.52 22.95
CA SER A 7 -10.30 15.24 23.55
C SER A 7 -11.09 14.32 22.63
N PHE A 8 -11.69 14.83 21.56
CA PHE A 8 -12.46 14.00 20.60
C PHE A 8 -11.59 13.35 19.51
N LEU A 9 -10.37 13.85 19.29
CA LEU A 9 -9.46 13.36 18.24
C LEU A 9 -8.60 12.16 18.66
N LEU A 10 -8.53 11.85 19.97
CA LEU A 10 -7.75 10.72 20.48
C LEU A 10 -8.55 9.41 20.58
N LEU A 11 -9.89 9.45 20.47
CA LEU A 11 -10.73 8.24 20.56
C LEU A 11 -11.14 7.68 19.19
N LEU A 12 -10.99 8.44 18.10
CA LEU A 12 -11.37 7.98 16.76
C LEU A 12 -10.43 6.91 16.13
N PRO A 13 -9.10 6.94 16.30
CA PRO A 13 -8.24 5.97 15.60
C PRO A 13 -8.34 4.54 16.16
N VAL A 14 -8.78 4.37 17.41
CA VAL A 14 -9.00 3.05 18.01
C VAL A 14 -10.25 2.37 17.45
N ALA A 15 -11.27 3.13 17.07
CA ALA A 15 -12.49 2.57 16.45
C ALA A 15 -12.26 2.14 14.99
N ILE A 16 -11.49 2.92 14.20
CA ILE A 16 -11.25 2.61 12.78
C ILE A 16 -10.26 1.43 12.62
N ALA A 17 -9.27 1.31 13.49
CA ALA A 17 -8.36 0.16 13.48
C ALA A 17 -9.07 -1.16 13.85
N ASN A 18 -10.11 -1.10 14.69
CA ASN A 18 -10.88 -2.28 15.07
C ASN A 18 -11.86 -2.71 13.96
N GLU A 19 -12.43 -1.77 13.19
CA GLU A 19 -13.30 -2.13 12.05
C GLU A 19 -12.52 -2.64 10.82
N ALA A 20 -11.33 -2.12 10.55
CA ALA A 20 -10.49 -2.63 9.45
C ALA A 20 -9.99 -4.07 9.71
N ALA A 21 -9.86 -4.48 10.97
CA ALA A 21 -9.51 -5.85 11.36
C ALA A 21 -10.74 -6.80 11.37
N LEU A 22 -11.95 -6.27 11.54
CA LEU A 22 -13.19 -7.07 11.58
C LEU A 22 -13.90 -7.18 10.21
N GLY A 23 -13.57 -6.34 9.23
CA GLY A 23 -14.22 -6.29 7.91
C GLY A 23 -13.81 -7.37 6.89
N VAL A 24 -12.88 -8.28 7.19
CA VAL A 24 -12.41 -9.33 6.26
C VAL A 24 -12.93 -10.73 6.64
N SER A 25 -13.77 -10.85 7.68
CA SER A 25 -14.27 -12.14 8.19
C SER A 25 -15.80 -12.29 8.12
N ALA A 26 -16.47 -11.65 7.16
CA ALA A 26 -17.90 -11.82 6.96
C ALA A 26 -18.30 -11.75 5.48
N ALA A 27 -18.18 -12.87 4.75
CA ALA A 27 -19.15 -13.32 3.74
C ALA A 27 -18.59 -14.50 2.90
N HIS A 28 -18.39 -15.65 3.54
CA HIS A 28 -18.61 -16.92 2.84
C HIS A 28 -19.40 -17.83 3.78
N SER A 29 -20.68 -17.48 3.94
CA SER A 29 -21.67 -18.45 4.40
C SER A 29 -21.99 -19.30 3.18
N PRO A 30 -21.57 -20.58 3.09
CA PRO A 30 -22.15 -21.49 2.12
C PRO A 30 -23.65 -21.53 2.43
N ARG A 31 -24.45 -21.00 1.50
CA ARG A 31 -25.89 -21.22 1.48
C ARG A 31 -26.07 -22.73 1.52
N GLU A 32 -26.70 -23.18 2.61
CA GLU A 32 -27.32 -24.47 2.75
C GLU A 32 -28.18 -24.73 1.51
N ALA A 33 -27.60 -25.46 0.56
CA ALA A 33 -28.37 -26.22 -0.38
C ALA A 33 -28.92 -27.43 0.39
N SER A 34 -30.23 -27.61 0.30
CA SER A 34 -30.93 -28.88 0.44
C SER A 34 -31.25 -29.36 1.86
N ALA A 35 -32.40 -28.91 2.36
CA ALA A 35 -33.18 -29.63 3.36
C ALA A 35 -34.49 -30.11 2.74
N LYS A 36 -34.42 -31.07 1.81
CA LYS A 36 -35.50 -32.00 1.39
C LYS A 36 -35.02 -32.83 0.20
N ASP A 37 -34.32 -33.92 0.49
CA ASP A 37 -34.31 -35.18 -0.28
C ASP A 37 -33.00 -35.94 -0.04
N VAL A 38 -32.86 -36.58 1.13
CA VAL A 38 -32.12 -37.85 1.24
C VAL A 38 -32.74 -38.64 2.39
N ALA A 39 -33.80 -39.39 2.08
CA ALA A 39 -34.27 -40.45 2.94
C ALA A 39 -33.32 -41.65 2.83
N ALA A 40 -32.88 -42.15 3.99
CA ALA A 40 -32.30 -43.47 4.23
C ALA A 40 -31.08 -43.88 3.38
N ILE A 41 -29.87 -43.50 3.83
CA ILE A 41 -28.64 -44.23 3.49
C ILE A 41 -28.05 -44.76 4.80
N ASN A 42 -27.86 -46.08 4.82
CA ASN A 42 -27.37 -46.87 5.94
C ASN A 42 -25.97 -46.41 6.39
N LEU A 43 -25.81 -46.34 7.71
CA LEU A 43 -24.55 -46.12 8.41
C LEU A 43 -23.70 -47.39 8.31
N ASP A 44 -22.69 -47.36 7.45
CA ASP A 44 -21.54 -48.25 7.55
C ASP A 44 -20.33 -47.38 7.91
N GLU A 45 -19.83 -47.58 9.13
CA GLU A 45 -18.79 -46.79 9.79
C GLU A 45 -17.41 -47.17 9.23
N ALA A 46 -17.19 -46.84 7.96
CA ALA A 46 -15.89 -46.91 7.32
C ALA A 46 -15.05 -45.71 7.78
N ALA A 47 -14.00 -45.98 8.56
CA ALA A 47 -13.01 -45.00 8.98
C ALA A 47 -12.46 -44.23 7.76
N LEU A 48 -12.93 -43.00 7.57
CA LEU A 48 -12.47 -42.14 6.50
C LEU A 48 -11.04 -41.67 6.79
N PRO A 49 -10.14 -41.70 5.79
CA PRO A 49 -8.80 -41.15 5.95
C PRO A 49 -8.92 -39.67 6.30
N GLU A 50 -8.30 -39.28 7.42
CA GLU A 50 -8.18 -37.89 7.85
C GLU A 50 -7.51 -37.08 6.73
N THR A 51 -8.33 -36.49 5.88
CA THR A 51 -7.89 -35.57 4.85
C THR A 51 -7.60 -34.27 5.57
N SER A 52 -6.38 -34.17 6.11
CA SER A 52 -5.84 -32.90 6.57
C SER A 52 -5.72 -31.99 5.35
N THR A 53 -6.76 -31.20 5.11
CA THR A 53 -6.68 -30.09 4.17
C THR A 53 -5.52 -29.23 4.64
N PRO A 54 -4.45 -29.06 3.83
CA PRO A 54 -3.34 -28.22 4.21
C PRO A 54 -3.92 -26.85 4.52
N MET A 55 -3.73 -26.38 5.76
CA MET A 55 -4.16 -25.04 6.14
C MET A 55 -3.58 -24.08 5.10
N PRO A 56 -4.42 -23.24 4.46
CA PRO A 56 -3.94 -22.31 3.46
C PRO A 56 -2.80 -21.51 4.10
N SER A 57 -1.63 -21.62 3.49
CA SER A 57 -0.45 -20.84 3.85
C SER A 57 -0.90 -19.39 4.00
N SER A 58 -0.52 -18.76 5.11
CA SER A 58 -0.98 -17.42 5.50
C SER A 58 -1.12 -16.53 4.28
N PRO A 59 -2.30 -15.90 4.06
CA PRO A 59 -2.58 -15.16 2.84
C PRO A 59 -1.39 -14.22 2.57
N PRO A 60 -0.86 -14.21 1.33
CA PRO A 60 0.33 -13.46 1.00
C PRO A 60 0.15 -12.03 1.51
N ALA A 61 1.17 -11.53 2.21
CA ALA A 61 1.11 -10.20 2.80
C ALA A 61 0.60 -9.22 1.75
N ILE A 62 -0.40 -8.42 2.08
CA ILE A 62 -1.08 -7.49 1.14
C ILE A 62 -0.05 -6.66 0.35
N LEU A 63 1.06 -6.29 1.01
CA LEU A 63 2.18 -5.59 0.39
C LEU A 63 2.87 -6.38 -0.73
N GLN A 64 3.01 -7.69 -0.60
CA GLN A 64 3.57 -8.54 -1.63
C GLN A 64 2.62 -8.66 -2.82
N SER A 65 1.31 -8.70 -2.58
CA SER A 65 0.31 -8.65 -3.66
C SER A 65 0.38 -7.32 -4.42
N ILE A 66 0.49 -6.20 -3.71
CA ILE A 66 0.66 -4.87 -4.32
C ILE A 66 1.99 -4.79 -5.08
N ALA A 67 3.10 -5.28 -4.52
CA ALA A 67 4.40 -5.29 -5.18
C ALA A 67 4.40 -6.16 -6.46
N ASN A 68 3.73 -7.30 -6.42
CA ASN A 68 3.57 -8.17 -7.59
C ASN A 68 2.69 -7.52 -8.65
N ALA A 69 1.60 -6.86 -8.26
CA ALA A 69 0.74 -6.13 -9.19
C ALA A 69 1.50 -4.95 -9.84
N LEU A 70 2.26 -4.19 -9.06
CA LEU A 70 3.09 -3.10 -9.57
C LEU A 70 4.17 -3.62 -10.53
N THR A 71 4.86 -4.70 -10.17
CA THR A 71 5.85 -5.34 -11.04
C THR A 71 5.21 -5.85 -12.33
N TYR A 72 4.02 -6.43 -12.24
CA TYR A 72 3.27 -6.92 -13.40
C TYR A 72 2.88 -5.78 -14.35
N GLU A 73 2.36 -4.67 -13.80
CA GLU A 73 1.99 -3.48 -14.57
C GLU A 73 3.23 -2.81 -15.19
N LEU A 74 4.35 -2.74 -14.46
CA LEU A 74 5.61 -2.20 -15.00
C LEU A 74 6.11 -3.02 -16.21
N ASN A 75 5.88 -4.33 -16.17
CA ASN A 75 6.39 -5.27 -17.17
C ASN A 75 5.51 -5.44 -18.40
N ASN A 76 4.19 -5.36 -18.25
CA ASN A 76 3.27 -5.66 -19.34
C ASN A 76 2.68 -4.42 -20.00
N THR A 77 3.07 -3.21 -19.58
CA THR A 77 2.53 -1.98 -20.16
C THR A 77 3.20 -1.65 -21.50
N PRO A 78 2.45 -1.55 -22.62
CA PRO A 78 3.02 -1.19 -23.94
C PRO A 78 3.55 0.25 -24.00
N TYR A 79 3.28 1.06 -22.98
CA TYR A 79 3.65 2.47 -22.88
C TYR A 79 4.71 2.73 -21.78
N GLN A 80 5.76 1.91 -21.69
CA GLN A 80 6.83 2.07 -20.68
C GLN A 80 7.50 3.45 -20.75
N TRP A 81 7.66 4.01 -21.95
CA TRP A 81 8.21 5.36 -22.15
C TRP A 81 7.39 6.44 -21.42
N ALA A 82 6.06 6.28 -21.35
CA ALA A 82 5.18 7.21 -20.66
C ALA A 82 5.38 7.14 -19.14
N ILE A 83 5.60 5.93 -18.61
CA ILE A 83 5.91 5.72 -17.18
C ILE A 83 7.27 6.35 -16.85
N ALA A 84 8.28 6.15 -17.68
CA ALA A 84 9.61 6.75 -17.49
C ALA A 84 9.54 8.29 -17.52
N LEU A 85 8.77 8.86 -18.47
CA LEU A 85 8.54 10.29 -18.56
C LEU A 85 7.78 10.83 -17.34
N LEU A 86 6.75 10.11 -16.88
CA LEU A 86 6.02 10.47 -15.67
C LEU A 86 6.92 10.42 -14.43
N ALA A 87 7.77 9.39 -14.31
CA ALA A 87 8.75 9.26 -13.24
C ALA A 87 9.78 10.40 -13.25
N ALA A 88 10.23 10.84 -14.43
CA ALA A 88 11.11 12.00 -14.57
C ALA A 88 10.44 13.30 -14.12
N ILE A 89 9.20 13.56 -14.57
CA ILE A 89 8.44 14.76 -14.18
C ILE A 89 8.20 14.76 -12.67
N PHE A 90 7.78 13.61 -12.13
CA PHE A 90 7.50 13.46 -10.71
C PHE A 90 8.76 13.64 -9.88
N GLY A 91 9.86 12.99 -10.29
CA GLY A 91 11.17 13.14 -9.64
C GLY A 91 11.66 14.58 -9.67
N PHE A 92 11.46 15.30 -10.77
CA PHE A 92 11.81 16.71 -10.87
C PHE A 92 11.01 17.57 -9.90
N VAL A 93 9.67 17.44 -9.87
CA VAL A 93 8.81 18.17 -8.92
C VAL A 93 9.22 17.88 -7.48
N MET A 94 9.56 16.61 -7.18
CA MET A 94 9.97 16.15 -5.86
C MET A 94 11.31 16.74 -5.39
N VAL A 95 12.20 17.15 -6.31
CA VAL A 95 13.46 17.84 -6.00
C VAL A 95 13.24 19.31 -5.62
N PHE A 96 12.28 20.01 -6.24
CA PHE A 96 12.03 21.44 -5.95
C PHE A 96 11.16 21.66 -4.72
N ASP A 97 10.07 20.91 -4.59
CA ASP A 97 9.11 21.10 -3.49
C ASP A 97 8.57 19.76 -2.99
N GLY A 98 9.35 19.12 -2.13
CA GLY A 98 8.99 17.85 -1.50
C GLY A 98 7.75 17.93 -0.62
N ASP A 99 7.45 19.08 -0.02
CA ASP A 99 6.26 19.24 0.84
C ASP A 99 4.99 19.26 -0.01
N LEU A 100 4.98 20.02 -1.11
CA LEU A 100 3.87 20.02 -2.04
C LEU A 100 3.68 18.64 -2.68
N CYS A 101 4.77 18.02 -3.14
CA CYS A 101 4.75 16.68 -3.72
C CYS A 101 4.14 15.66 -2.73
N PHE A 102 4.59 15.67 -1.47
CA PHE A 102 4.07 14.78 -0.44
C PHE A 102 2.57 14.97 -0.18
N LYS A 103 2.07 16.21 -0.14
CA LYS A 103 0.64 16.48 0.01
C LYS A 103 -0.18 15.90 -1.15
N TRP A 104 0.30 16.06 -2.37
CA TRP A 104 -0.36 15.48 -3.55
C TRP A 104 -0.33 13.95 -3.53
N ILE A 105 0.78 13.33 -3.11
CA ILE A 105 0.85 11.87 -2.94
C ILE A 105 -0.21 11.40 -1.94
N LEU A 106 -0.33 12.07 -0.79
CA LEU A 106 -1.33 11.70 0.21
C LEU A 106 -2.76 11.82 -0.31
N VAL A 107 -3.08 12.92 -0.99
CA VAL A 107 -4.42 13.16 -1.55
C VAL A 107 -4.74 12.13 -2.64
N SER A 108 -3.80 11.87 -3.55
CA SER A 108 -3.94 10.84 -4.59
C SER A 108 -4.05 9.43 -4.00
N GLY A 109 -3.30 9.13 -2.94
CA GLY A 109 -3.39 7.85 -2.23
C GLY A 109 -4.78 7.62 -1.63
N VAL A 110 -5.34 8.63 -0.96
CA VAL A 110 -6.71 8.58 -0.43
C VAL A 110 -7.72 8.43 -1.57
N PHE A 111 -7.56 9.18 -2.66
CA PHE A 111 -8.41 9.06 -3.86
C PHE A 111 -8.45 7.60 -4.37
N ILE A 112 -7.28 7.01 -4.63
CA ILE A 112 -7.15 5.65 -5.20
C ILE A 112 -7.74 4.60 -4.25
N VAL A 113 -7.41 4.66 -2.96
CA VAL A 113 -7.92 3.70 -1.98
C VAL A 113 -9.45 3.77 -1.89
N THR A 114 -10.02 4.97 -1.77
CA THR A 114 -11.49 5.12 -1.71
C THR A 114 -12.15 4.74 -3.03
N TYR A 115 -11.54 5.07 -4.17
CA TYR A 115 -12.00 4.67 -5.50
C TYR A 115 -12.13 3.13 -5.60
N ILE A 116 -11.06 2.40 -5.24
CA ILE A 116 -11.05 0.93 -5.29
C ILE A 116 -12.07 0.34 -4.30
N LEU A 117 -12.14 0.86 -3.07
CA LEU A 117 -13.10 0.39 -2.07
C LEU A 117 -14.54 0.61 -2.53
N ALA A 118 -14.88 1.78 -3.06
CA ALA A 118 -16.20 2.09 -3.57
C ALA A 118 -16.56 1.19 -4.78
N MET A 119 -15.62 0.97 -5.70
CA MET A 119 -15.81 0.02 -6.80
C MET A 119 -16.12 -1.38 -6.30
N ASN A 120 -15.39 -1.87 -5.28
CA ASN A 120 -15.58 -3.20 -4.73
C ASN A 120 -16.93 -3.34 -4.01
N GLN A 121 -17.33 -2.33 -3.23
CA GLN A 121 -18.62 -2.33 -2.53
C GLN A 121 -19.80 -2.31 -3.52
N VAL A 122 -19.74 -1.47 -4.54
CA VAL A 122 -20.78 -1.40 -5.58
C VAL A 122 -20.85 -2.70 -6.39
N SER A 123 -19.71 -3.30 -6.71
CA SER A 123 -19.66 -4.61 -7.38
C SER A 123 -20.33 -5.70 -6.54
N ALA A 124 -20.11 -5.68 -5.22
CA ALA A 124 -20.67 -6.66 -4.30
C ALA A 124 -22.19 -6.50 -4.08
N ILE A 125 -22.71 -5.27 -4.06
CA ILE A 125 -24.12 -5.00 -3.78
C ILE A 125 -24.99 -5.19 -5.04
N TRP A 126 -24.49 -4.77 -6.21
CA TRP A 126 -25.26 -4.78 -7.46
C TRP A 126 -24.89 -5.91 -8.42
N ASP A 127 -23.99 -6.81 -8.02
CA ASP A 127 -23.47 -7.92 -8.83
C ASP A 127 -22.99 -7.46 -10.23
N LEU A 128 -22.34 -6.30 -10.27
CA LEU A 128 -21.86 -5.71 -11.51
C LEU A 128 -20.58 -6.39 -12.00
N SER A 129 -20.50 -6.62 -13.31
CA SER A 129 -19.28 -7.06 -13.98
C SER A 129 -18.13 -6.07 -13.76
N TYR A 130 -16.89 -6.59 -13.72
CA TYR A 130 -15.66 -5.82 -13.51
C TYR A 130 -15.49 -4.65 -14.49
N ASN A 131 -16.03 -4.78 -15.70
CA ASN A 131 -15.92 -3.77 -16.77
C ASN A 131 -17.13 -2.83 -16.85
N SER A 132 -18.03 -2.83 -15.87
CA SER A 132 -19.20 -1.94 -15.90
C SER A 132 -18.79 -0.47 -15.72
N PRO A 133 -19.16 0.45 -16.65
CA PRO A 133 -18.83 1.86 -16.54
C PRO A 133 -19.49 2.51 -15.31
N LEU A 134 -20.65 2.00 -14.87
CA LEU A 134 -21.33 2.50 -13.68
C LEU A 134 -20.48 2.33 -12.41
N ARG A 135 -19.76 1.20 -12.31
CA ARG A 135 -18.83 0.93 -11.21
C ARG A 135 -17.69 1.94 -11.18
N GLN A 136 -17.17 2.33 -12.35
CA GLN A 136 -16.10 3.32 -12.47
C GLN A 136 -16.57 4.74 -12.09
N VAL A 137 -17.78 5.13 -12.53
CA VAL A 137 -18.35 6.46 -12.21
C VAL A 137 -18.55 6.60 -10.70
N VAL A 138 -19.18 5.62 -10.04
CA VAL A 138 -19.40 5.69 -8.58
C VAL A 138 -18.06 5.68 -7.82
N GLY A 139 -17.10 4.87 -8.27
CA GLY A 139 -15.75 4.89 -7.71
C GLY A 139 -15.11 6.27 -7.81
N LEU A 140 -15.21 6.91 -8.98
CA LEU A 140 -14.63 8.22 -9.25
C LEU A 140 -15.25 9.32 -8.39
N GLU A 141 -16.58 9.34 -8.26
CA GLU A 141 -17.28 10.30 -7.41
C GLU A 141 -16.90 10.13 -5.94
N ALA A 142 -16.94 8.90 -5.41
CA ALA A 142 -16.57 8.61 -4.03
C ALA A 142 -15.10 8.95 -3.75
N GLY A 143 -14.20 8.58 -4.66
CA GLY A 143 -12.78 8.91 -4.60
C GLY A 143 -12.55 10.42 -4.59
N ALA A 144 -13.21 11.18 -5.47
CA ALA A 144 -13.05 12.63 -5.59
C ALA A 144 -13.52 13.35 -4.32
N VAL A 145 -14.66 12.93 -3.74
CA VAL A 145 -15.16 13.49 -2.47
C VAL A 145 -14.17 13.20 -1.33
N ALA A 146 -13.65 11.97 -1.24
CA ALA A 146 -12.66 11.61 -0.21
C ALA A 146 -11.34 12.37 -0.38
N ALA A 147 -10.86 12.54 -1.62
CA ALA A 147 -9.68 13.33 -1.93
C ALA A 147 -9.86 14.80 -1.53
N TYR A 148 -11.03 15.39 -1.78
CA TYR A 148 -11.35 16.75 -1.36
C TYR A 148 -11.35 16.88 0.18
N CYS A 149 -11.95 15.92 0.89
CA CYS A 149 -11.90 15.86 2.35
C CYS A 149 -10.47 15.73 2.88
N ALA A 150 -9.64 14.87 2.27
CA ALA A 150 -8.23 14.70 2.63
C ALA A 150 -7.41 15.97 2.36
N PHE A 151 -7.70 16.67 1.26
CA PHE A 151 -7.04 17.94 0.92
C PHE A 151 -7.34 19.03 1.97
N ARG A 152 -8.59 19.11 2.45
CA ARG A 152 -8.96 20.03 3.55
C ARG A 152 -8.42 19.59 4.91
N GLY A 153 -8.26 18.28 5.11
CA GLY A 153 -7.84 17.65 6.37
C GLY A 153 -6.39 17.17 6.41
N ILE A 154 -5.49 17.78 5.62
CA ILE A 154 -4.14 17.24 5.39
C ILE A 154 -3.33 17.03 6.68
N GLU A 155 -3.51 17.92 7.66
CA GLU A 155 -2.86 17.81 8.98
C GLU A 155 -3.31 16.55 9.74
N GLY A 156 -4.60 16.20 9.63
CA GLY A 156 -5.15 14.98 10.22
C GLY A 156 -4.63 13.73 9.51
N VAL A 157 -4.58 13.75 8.17
CA VAL A 157 -4.04 12.64 7.37
C VAL A 157 -2.57 12.39 7.71
N GLN A 158 -1.78 13.44 7.88
CA GLN A 158 -0.38 13.33 8.30
C GLN A 158 -0.22 12.63 9.66
N ILE A 159 -1.09 12.94 10.64
CA ILE A 159 -1.07 12.28 11.94
C ILE A 159 -1.38 10.78 11.80
N VAL A 160 -2.40 10.43 11.01
CA VAL A 160 -2.76 9.01 10.77
C VAL A 160 -1.61 8.25 10.13
N VAL A 161 -0.96 8.84 9.12
CA VAL A 161 0.24 8.26 8.50
C VAL A 161 1.37 8.07 9.52
N GLY A 162 1.57 9.04 10.40
CA GLY A 162 2.54 8.93 11.50
C GLY A 162 2.23 7.79 12.47
N VAL A 163 0.96 7.54 12.78
CA VAL A 163 0.53 6.39 13.60
C VAL A 163 0.84 5.07 12.90
N ILE A 164 0.49 4.94 11.61
CA ILE A 164 0.75 3.73 10.82
C ILE A 164 2.25 3.43 10.74
N LEU A 165 3.07 4.45 10.44
CA LEU A 165 4.53 4.30 10.41
C LEU A 165 5.10 3.96 11.78
N GLY A 166 4.60 4.57 12.86
CA GLY A 166 5.00 4.22 14.22
C GLY A 166 4.72 2.78 14.58
N MET A 167 3.56 2.24 14.19
CA MET A 167 3.24 0.83 14.38
C MET A 167 4.16 -0.08 13.55
N ALA A 168 4.44 0.28 12.29
CA ALA A 168 5.33 -0.50 11.43
C ALA A 168 6.77 -0.54 11.98
N VAL A 169 7.30 0.60 12.42
CA VAL A 169 8.64 0.68 13.03
C VAL A 169 8.68 -0.08 14.35
N ALA A 170 7.65 0.02 15.20
CA ALA A 170 7.56 -0.75 16.43
C ALA A 170 7.58 -2.26 16.16
N HIS A 171 6.86 -2.72 15.14
CA HIS A 171 6.84 -4.13 14.77
C HIS A 171 8.21 -4.62 14.29
N GLN A 172 8.86 -3.89 13.37
CA GLN A 172 10.18 -4.27 12.85
C GLN A 172 11.27 -4.24 13.94
N SER A 173 11.26 -3.21 14.78
CA SER A 173 12.20 -3.11 15.90
C SER A 173 11.98 -4.21 16.96
N LEU A 174 10.74 -4.60 17.22
CA LEU A 174 10.43 -5.74 18.09
C LEU A 174 10.99 -7.05 17.52
N LEU A 175 10.82 -7.32 16.22
CA LEU A 175 11.39 -8.51 15.57
C LEU A 175 12.92 -8.56 15.70
N LEU A 176 13.59 -7.42 15.51
CA LEU A 176 15.04 -7.30 15.70
C LEU A 176 15.45 -7.56 17.17
N LEU A 177 14.70 -7.04 18.14
CA LEU A 177 14.96 -7.28 19.57
C LEU A 177 14.81 -8.76 19.93
N VAL A 178 13.78 -9.42 19.40
CA VAL A 178 13.56 -10.86 19.61
C VAL A 178 14.72 -11.66 19.03
N ALA A 179 15.20 -11.30 17.83
CA ALA A 179 16.36 -11.95 17.22
C ALA A 179 17.65 -11.80 18.06
N GLN A 180 17.76 -10.73 18.86
CA GLN A 180 18.88 -10.50 19.78
C GLN A 180 18.72 -11.16 21.15
N GLY A 181 17.64 -11.92 21.38
CA GLY A 181 17.40 -12.64 22.64
C GLY A 181 16.61 -11.85 23.68
N ALA A 182 16.06 -10.68 23.34
CA ALA A 182 15.22 -9.88 24.25
C ALA A 182 13.77 -10.42 24.35
N GLY A 183 13.61 -11.72 24.62
CA GLY A 183 12.31 -12.39 24.67
C GLY A 183 11.36 -11.85 25.77
N VAL A 184 11.92 -11.21 26.80
CA VAL A 184 11.16 -10.65 27.94
C VAL A 184 10.11 -9.63 27.48
N LEU A 185 10.40 -8.84 26.43
CA LEU A 185 9.44 -7.84 25.92
C LEU A 185 8.20 -8.48 25.28
N VAL A 186 8.33 -9.69 24.72
CA VAL A 186 7.23 -10.43 24.09
C VAL A 186 6.44 -11.21 25.13
N THR A 187 7.08 -11.67 26.20
CA THR A 187 6.41 -12.43 27.26
C THR A 187 5.47 -11.54 28.08
N ASP A 188 5.85 -10.30 28.39
CA ASP A 188 5.01 -9.38 29.15
C ASP A 188 4.14 -8.49 28.25
N LYS A 189 2.82 -8.76 28.29
CA LYS A 189 1.79 -8.00 27.55
C LYS A 189 1.84 -6.50 27.86
N ARG A 190 2.15 -6.12 29.12
CA ARG A 190 2.20 -4.71 29.53
C ARG A 190 3.41 -4.01 28.92
N ALA A 191 4.57 -4.69 28.92
CA ALA A 191 5.79 -4.20 28.28
C ALA A 191 5.59 -4.02 26.77
N THR A 192 4.93 -4.97 26.10
CA THR A 192 4.61 -4.87 24.67
C THR A 192 3.73 -3.64 24.38
N VAL A 193 2.64 -3.45 25.13
CA VAL A 193 1.74 -2.28 24.93
C VAL A 193 2.47 -0.97 25.19
N ALA A 194 3.29 -0.90 26.24
CA ALA A 194 4.11 0.28 26.53
C ALA A 194 5.10 0.57 25.39
N TYR A 195 5.76 -0.45 24.85
CA TYR A 195 6.70 -0.34 23.74
C TYR A 195 6.03 0.24 22.49
N PHE A 196 4.92 -0.34 22.04
CA PHE A 196 4.16 0.18 20.90
C PHE A 196 3.67 1.61 21.14
N SER A 197 3.21 1.92 22.35
CA SER A 197 2.72 3.25 22.70
C SER A 197 3.82 4.31 22.60
N VAL A 198 5.05 4.00 23.03
CA VAL A 198 6.20 4.92 22.94
C VAL A 198 6.56 5.21 21.48
N PHE A 199 6.62 4.19 20.61
CA PHE A 199 6.93 4.38 19.20
C PHE A 199 5.84 5.15 18.44
N VAL A 200 4.57 4.79 18.67
CA VAL A 200 3.43 5.48 18.03
C VAL A 200 3.38 6.93 18.49
N LEU A 201 3.46 7.19 19.80
CA LEU A 201 3.44 8.55 20.33
C LEU A 201 4.65 9.36 19.88
N GLY A 202 5.83 8.74 19.84
CA GLY A 202 7.07 9.35 19.33
C GLY A 202 6.92 9.78 17.87
N MET A 203 6.42 8.90 17.00
CA MET A 203 6.17 9.25 15.60
C MET A 203 5.09 10.33 15.46
N VAL A 204 3.98 10.24 16.21
CA VAL A 204 2.96 11.31 16.21
C VAL A 204 3.55 12.66 16.63
N MET A 205 4.44 12.70 17.63
CA MET A 205 5.14 13.93 18.03
C MET A 205 6.06 14.48 16.93
N VAL A 206 6.77 13.61 16.20
CA VAL A 206 7.61 14.02 15.04
C VAL A 206 6.75 14.64 13.94
N PHE A 207 5.58 14.04 13.65
CA PHE A 207 4.65 14.56 12.64
C PHE A 207 4.00 15.87 13.08
N ARG A 208 3.66 16.02 14.37
CA ARG A 208 3.07 17.26 14.91
C ARG A 208 4.06 18.43 14.91
N SER A 209 5.35 18.19 15.14
CA SER A 209 6.36 19.24 15.33
C SER A 209 6.86 19.90 14.03
N LYS A 210 6.18 19.69 12.89
CA LYS A 210 6.69 20.00 11.54
C LYS A 210 8.04 19.34 11.24
N GLY A 211 8.46 18.37 12.07
CA GLY A 211 9.70 17.62 11.88
C GLY A 211 9.66 16.83 10.57
N LEU A 212 8.47 16.34 10.20
CA LEU A 212 8.24 15.68 8.93
C LEU A 212 8.69 16.53 7.74
N THR A 213 8.36 17.83 7.71
CA THR A 213 8.76 18.70 6.60
C THR A 213 10.28 18.79 6.48
N LYS A 214 11.02 18.75 7.59
CA LYS A 214 12.50 18.72 7.57
C LYS A 214 13.03 17.38 7.06
N VAL A 215 12.45 16.27 7.51
CA VAL A 215 12.84 14.93 7.08
C VAL A 215 12.52 14.72 5.60
N LEU A 216 11.32 15.11 5.17
CA LEU A 216 10.90 15.13 3.76
C LEU A 216 11.78 16.04 2.93
N ALA A 217 12.22 17.19 3.42
CA ALA A 217 13.13 18.06 2.68
C ALA A 217 14.47 17.38 2.35
N VAL A 218 14.89 16.37 3.12
CA VAL A 218 16.11 15.59 2.86
C VAL A 218 15.82 14.32 2.05
N LEU A 219 14.74 13.61 2.39
CA LEU A 219 14.35 12.37 1.70
C LEU A 219 13.82 12.63 0.28
N SER A 220 13.11 13.75 0.09
CA SER A 220 12.44 14.06 -1.17
C SER A 220 13.42 14.25 -2.32
N PRO A 221 14.50 15.06 -2.19
CA PRO A 221 15.52 15.15 -3.24
C PRO A 221 16.24 13.82 -3.49
N ALA A 222 16.44 12.98 -2.46
CA ALA A 222 17.09 11.69 -2.63
C ALA A 222 16.24 10.73 -3.48
N VAL A 223 14.94 10.61 -3.16
CA VAL A 223 14.00 9.77 -3.94
C VAL A 223 13.76 10.37 -5.33
N GLY A 224 13.56 11.69 -5.42
CA GLY A 224 13.37 12.37 -6.70
C GLY A 224 14.58 12.25 -7.62
N GLY A 225 15.79 12.38 -7.08
CA GLY A 225 17.04 12.15 -7.79
C GLY A 225 17.16 10.71 -8.30
N ALA A 226 16.83 9.72 -7.47
CA ALA A 226 16.82 8.32 -7.89
C ALA A 226 15.84 8.06 -9.05
N LEU A 227 14.65 8.66 -9.01
CA LEU A 227 13.67 8.56 -10.10
C LEU A 227 14.17 9.21 -11.40
N ILE A 228 14.79 10.40 -11.32
CA ILE A 228 15.35 11.08 -12.49
C ILE A 228 16.49 10.25 -13.10
N VAL A 229 17.41 9.73 -12.28
CA VAL A 229 18.52 8.89 -12.75
C VAL A 229 17.99 7.62 -13.40
N SER A 230 16.96 6.97 -12.82
CA SER A 230 16.33 5.79 -13.40
C SER A 230 15.67 6.09 -14.75
N ALA A 231 14.97 7.22 -14.87
CA ALA A 231 14.33 7.62 -16.12
C ALA A 231 15.36 7.99 -17.21
N LEU A 232 16.46 8.65 -16.83
CA LEU A 232 17.58 8.94 -17.73
C LEU A 232 18.26 7.66 -18.21
N ALA A 233 18.52 6.72 -17.30
CA ALA A 233 19.08 5.42 -17.66
C ALA A 233 18.18 4.69 -18.67
N PHE A 234 16.86 4.68 -18.43
CA PHE A 234 15.90 4.12 -19.37
C PHE A 234 15.97 4.79 -20.75
N ALA A 235 15.94 6.13 -20.79
CA ALA A 235 15.98 6.88 -22.04
C ALA A 235 17.28 6.66 -22.83
N VAL A 236 18.43 6.59 -22.14
CA VAL A 236 19.72 6.33 -22.79
C VAL A 236 19.75 4.95 -23.44
N THR A 237 19.25 3.92 -22.76
CA THR A 237 19.19 2.57 -23.35
C THR A 237 18.25 2.50 -24.54
N GLU A 238 17.07 3.14 -24.48
CA GLU A 238 16.14 3.21 -25.61
C GLU A 238 16.77 3.90 -26.82
N LEU A 239 17.46 5.03 -26.61
CA LEU A 239 18.18 5.73 -27.68
C LEU A 239 19.33 4.89 -28.25
N TRP A 240 19.98 4.07 -27.44
CA TRP A 240 20.99 3.12 -27.89
C TRP A 240 20.37 2.01 -28.75
N VAL A 241 19.28 1.38 -28.30
CA VAL A 241 18.56 0.35 -29.06
C VAL A 241 18.09 0.86 -30.42
N GLN A 242 17.70 2.13 -30.51
CA GLN A 242 17.29 2.77 -31.77
C GLN A 242 18.46 3.11 -32.72
N GLY A 243 19.71 2.89 -32.30
CA GLY A 243 20.91 3.17 -33.11
C GLY A 243 21.27 4.65 -33.21
N LEU A 244 20.65 5.52 -32.40
CA LEU A 244 20.94 6.96 -32.40
C LEU A 244 22.29 7.27 -31.73
N LEU A 245 22.82 6.36 -30.91
CA LEU A 245 24.06 6.51 -30.14
C LEU A 245 25.22 5.67 -30.69
N SER A 246 25.47 5.70 -32.00
CA SER A 246 26.58 4.96 -32.64
C SER A 246 27.95 5.30 -32.06
N SER A 247 28.14 6.51 -31.53
CA SER A 247 29.38 6.88 -30.83
C SER A 247 29.63 6.08 -29.57
N VAL A 248 28.58 5.67 -28.84
CA VAL A 248 28.70 4.87 -27.61
C VAL A 248 29.19 3.47 -27.91
N GLU A 249 28.71 2.87 -29.01
CA GLU A 249 29.15 1.57 -29.49
C GLU A 249 30.66 1.55 -29.78
N SER A 250 31.19 2.62 -30.37
CA SER A 250 32.63 2.76 -30.62
C SER A 250 33.46 2.93 -29.34
N ALA A 251 32.88 3.53 -28.29
CA ALA A 251 33.56 3.77 -27.02
C ALA A 251 33.56 2.54 -26.09
N LEU A 252 32.58 1.64 -26.23
CA LEU A 252 32.38 0.49 -25.35
C LEU A 252 32.20 -0.81 -26.16
N PRO A 253 33.26 -1.30 -26.82
CA PRO A 253 33.20 -2.55 -27.57
C PRO A 253 32.93 -3.72 -26.62
N GLY A 254 31.81 -4.42 -26.81
CA GLY A 254 31.42 -5.61 -26.04
C GLY A 254 30.13 -5.46 -25.22
N LEU A 255 29.57 -4.25 -25.11
CA LEU A 255 28.23 -4.05 -24.56
C LEU A 255 27.20 -4.14 -25.69
N THR A 256 26.43 -5.23 -25.71
CA THR A 256 25.28 -5.38 -26.60
C THR A 256 24.02 -4.90 -25.86
N PRO A 257 23.36 -3.82 -26.29
CA PRO A 257 22.10 -3.42 -25.68
C PRO A 257 21.07 -4.52 -25.93
N GLN A 258 20.42 -4.98 -24.85
CA GLN A 258 19.33 -5.94 -24.96
C GLN A 258 18.02 -5.17 -25.03
N SER A 259 17.29 -5.31 -26.13
CA SER A 259 15.92 -4.81 -26.22
C SER A 259 14.98 -5.75 -25.47
N GLY A 260 14.07 -5.19 -24.67
CA GLY A 260 13.12 -5.98 -23.91
C GLY A 260 12.59 -5.24 -22.69
N THR A 261 11.59 -5.85 -22.04
CA THR A 261 11.13 -5.44 -20.71
C THR A 261 12.31 -5.60 -19.76
N TRP A 262 12.75 -4.52 -19.11
CA TRP A 262 13.94 -4.47 -18.26
C TRP A 262 13.85 -5.41 -17.05
N PHE A 263 14.19 -6.69 -17.19
CA PHE A 263 14.47 -7.64 -16.10
C PHE A 263 15.43 -8.75 -16.55
#